data_AF-A0A5C7F0M9-F1
#
_entry.id   AF-A0A5C7F0M9-F1
#
_cell.length_a   1.000
_cell.length_b   1.000
_cell.length_c   1.000
_cell.angle_alpha   90.00
_cell.angle_beta   90.00
_cell.angle_gamma   90.00
#
_symmetry.space_group_name_H-M   'P 1'
#
loop_
_entity.id
_entity.type
_entity.pdbx_description
1 polymer ?
#
loop_
_entity_poly.entity_id
_entity_poly.type
_entity_poly.pdbx_seq_one_letter_code
_entity_poly.pdbx_strand_id
1 'polypeptide(L)'
;MECKKLTAQEIERWSELIADSYDTSPLHDRIDLPEWNTIYLAFVNAMEEDFDEMCESFFGNPPAYERLKNDPLLREFIMRVYEHGVACGHAGCCCNLANFYLDAPNVGSPEDYAIAIDLYELGKARGDAQSAINLGYMYYYGRGTNRDYARAYECYAFGALMANNPEGYWKLGDLYASGRGVRKSEFTAWCMYVNAYKHAGEPPLTARAAHHMADYLLHGIEGRLEPNPEAALSLYTEAELGYYTLIDDGLTYYGRQLEQAIEGQRAARIAVQEHHRRIRAGEE
;
A
#
# COMPACT_ATOMS: atom_id res chain seq x y z
N MET A 1 -21.64 -1.62 10.57
CA MET A 1 -21.32 -2.51 11.73
C MET A 1 -20.84 -1.65 12.90
N GLU A 2 -21.13 -2.01 14.15
CA GLU A 2 -20.60 -1.29 15.32
C GLU A 2 -19.50 -2.12 16.00
N CYS A 3 -18.23 -1.70 15.85
CA CYS A 3 -17.10 -2.33 16.53
C CYS A 3 -17.16 -2.03 18.04
N LYS A 4 -16.82 -3.02 18.88
CA LYS A 4 -16.91 -2.91 20.33
C LYS A 4 -15.56 -3.13 20.99
N LYS A 5 -15.30 -2.38 22.07
CA LYS A 5 -14.16 -2.63 22.96
C LYS A 5 -14.20 -4.06 23.51
N LEU A 6 -13.02 -4.61 23.81
CA LEU A 6 -12.93 -5.89 24.52
C LEU A 6 -13.64 -5.79 25.87
N THR A 7 -14.43 -6.81 26.19
CA THR A 7 -15.10 -6.95 27.48
C THR A 7 -14.13 -7.51 28.53
N ALA A 8 -14.42 -7.31 29.82
CA ALA A 8 -13.59 -7.89 30.89
C ALA A 8 -13.45 -9.41 30.77
N GLN A 9 -14.50 -10.11 30.34
CA GLN A 9 -14.48 -11.56 30.12
C GLN A 9 -13.58 -11.96 28.95
N GLU A 10 -13.57 -11.19 27.86
CA GLU A 10 -12.67 -11.45 26.73
C GLU A 10 -11.21 -11.18 27.13
N ILE A 11 -10.95 -10.10 27.89
CA ILE A 11 -9.62 -9.79 28.39
C ILE A 11 -9.12 -10.93 29.27
N GLU A 12 -9.93 -11.38 30.24
CA GLU A 12 -9.59 -12.52 31.11
C GLU A 12 -9.30 -13.79 30.30
N ARG A 13 -10.17 -14.14 29.34
CA ARG A 13 -9.96 -15.30 28.45
C ARG A 13 -8.63 -15.20 27.68
N TRP A 14 -8.32 -14.05 27.10
CA TRP A 14 -7.08 -13.88 26.33
C TRP A 14 -5.86 -13.85 27.23
N SER A 15 -5.92 -13.22 28.40
CA SER A 15 -4.85 -13.26 29.42
C SER A 15 -4.52 -14.69 29.85
N GLU A 16 -5.52 -15.54 30.08
CA GLU A 16 -5.31 -16.95 30.44
C GLU A 16 -4.70 -17.77 29.29
N LEU A 17 -5.14 -17.53 28.05
CA LEU A 17 -4.62 -18.23 26.88
C LEU A 17 -3.19 -17.80 26.53
N ILE A 18 -2.89 -16.50 26.62
CA ILE A 18 -1.58 -15.96 26.27
C ILE A 18 -0.58 -16.23 27.41
N ALA A 19 -1.00 -16.07 28.67
CA ALA A 19 -0.16 -16.16 29.87
C ALA A 19 1.02 -15.17 29.89
N ASP A 20 1.77 -15.13 31.01
CA ASP A 20 2.90 -14.21 31.20
C ASP A 20 4.20 -14.72 30.54
N SER A 21 4.23 -15.97 30.09
CA SER A 21 5.37 -16.55 29.37
C SER A 21 4.94 -17.64 28.40
N TYR A 22 5.73 -17.82 27.33
CA TYR A 22 5.52 -18.89 26.35
C TYR A 22 5.38 -20.27 27.00
N ASP A 23 6.30 -20.64 27.89
CA ASP A 23 6.31 -21.98 28.52
C ASP A 23 5.07 -22.27 29.40
N THR A 24 4.38 -21.24 29.86
CA THR A 24 3.17 -21.38 30.70
C THR A 24 1.88 -21.16 29.91
N SER A 25 1.99 -20.69 28.67
CA SER A 25 0.86 -20.41 27.79
C SER A 25 0.20 -21.69 27.30
N PRO A 26 -1.13 -21.83 27.44
CA PRO A 26 -1.87 -22.88 26.73
C PRO A 26 -1.66 -22.91 25.20
N LEU A 27 -1.10 -21.85 24.61
CA LEU A 27 -0.77 -21.78 23.19
C LEU A 27 0.59 -22.41 22.83
N HIS A 28 1.44 -22.78 23.80
CA HIS A 28 2.82 -23.28 23.53
C HIS A 28 2.88 -24.54 22.66
N ASP A 29 1.81 -25.34 22.64
CA ASP A 29 1.68 -26.54 21.80
C ASP A 29 1.07 -26.24 20.42
N ARG A 30 0.53 -25.02 20.23
CA ARG A 30 -0.17 -24.58 19.02
C ARG A 30 0.69 -23.70 18.13
N ILE A 31 1.45 -22.79 18.74
CA ILE A 31 2.26 -21.78 18.08
C ILE A 31 3.68 -21.80 18.61
N ASP A 32 4.64 -21.32 17.83
CA ASP A 32 6.02 -21.19 18.29
C ASP A 32 6.26 -19.89 19.07
N LEU A 33 7.46 -19.74 19.64
CA LEU A 33 7.81 -18.57 20.44
C LEU A 33 7.71 -17.24 19.65
N PRO A 34 8.20 -17.12 18.39
CA PRO A 34 7.99 -15.93 17.57
C PRO A 34 6.51 -15.55 17.38
N GLU A 35 5.66 -16.53 17.06
CA GLU A 35 4.21 -16.33 16.92
C GLU A 35 3.55 -15.90 18.23
N TRP A 36 3.94 -16.54 19.33
CA TRP A 36 3.46 -16.19 20.66
C TRP A 36 3.86 -14.76 21.02
N ASN A 37 5.10 -14.34 20.76
CA ASN A 37 5.57 -12.98 21.00
C ASN A 37 4.73 -11.96 20.20
N THR A 38 4.39 -12.25 18.94
CA THR A 38 3.51 -11.38 18.13
C THR A 38 2.14 -11.19 18.79
N ILE A 39 1.50 -12.28 19.25
CA ILE A 39 0.18 -12.20 19.92
C ILE A 39 0.28 -11.50 21.28
N TYR A 40 1.31 -11.84 22.06
CA TYR A 40 1.55 -11.28 23.38
C TYR A 40 1.72 -9.75 23.29
N LEU A 41 2.61 -9.28 22.42
CA LEU A 41 2.84 -7.84 22.23
C LEU A 41 1.60 -7.14 21.69
N ALA A 42 0.92 -7.72 20.69
CA ALA A 42 -0.32 -7.15 20.18
C ALA A 42 -1.40 -7.04 21.28
N PHE A 43 -1.51 -8.02 22.17
CA PHE A 43 -2.46 -7.99 23.27
C PHE A 43 -2.11 -6.92 24.31
N VAL A 44 -0.85 -6.89 24.76
CA VAL A 44 -0.38 -5.89 25.74
C VAL A 44 -0.58 -4.49 25.20
N ASN A 45 -0.12 -4.23 23.98
CA ASN A 45 -0.26 -2.92 23.33
C ASN A 45 -1.73 -2.53 23.13
N ALA A 46 -2.61 -3.48 22.79
CA ALA A 46 -4.04 -3.22 22.72
C ALA A 46 -4.65 -2.82 24.08
N MET A 47 -4.18 -3.42 25.18
CA MET A 47 -4.66 -3.10 26.53
C MET A 47 -4.13 -1.76 27.05
N GLU A 48 -2.95 -1.35 26.59
CA GLU A 48 -2.36 -0.03 26.86
C GLU A 48 -2.94 1.06 25.93
N GLU A 49 -3.84 0.70 25.02
CA GLU A 49 -4.38 1.56 23.95
C GLU A 49 -3.29 2.13 23.00
N ASP A 50 -2.11 1.50 22.94
CA ASP A 50 -1.05 1.78 21.97
C ASP A 50 -1.28 0.97 20.68
N PHE A 51 -2.25 1.44 19.89
CA PHE A 51 -2.70 0.71 18.72
C PHE A 51 -1.72 0.77 17.54
N ASP A 52 -0.80 1.72 17.52
CA ASP A 52 0.26 1.77 16.51
C ASP A 52 1.24 0.62 16.75
N GLU A 53 1.75 0.47 17.98
CA GLU A 53 2.64 -0.65 18.34
C GLU A 53 1.94 -2.01 18.29
N MET A 54 0.63 -2.05 18.58
CA MET A 54 -0.18 -3.25 18.37
C MET A 54 -0.19 -3.68 16.89
N CYS A 55 -0.36 -2.73 15.97
CA CYS A 55 -0.33 -3.03 14.54
C CYS A 55 1.09 -3.45 14.08
N GLU A 56 2.13 -2.75 14.54
CA GLU A 56 3.53 -3.08 14.26
C GLU A 56 3.91 -4.47 14.77
N SER A 57 3.33 -4.93 15.88
CA SER A 57 3.55 -6.29 16.39
C SER A 57 3.19 -7.37 15.37
N PHE A 58 2.17 -7.12 14.54
CA PHE A 58 1.78 -8.00 13.44
C PHE A 58 2.67 -7.82 12.21
N PHE A 59 2.92 -6.59 11.78
CA PHE A 59 3.67 -6.31 10.54
C PHE A 59 5.18 -6.52 10.66
N GLY A 60 5.72 -6.47 11.89
CA GLY A 60 7.12 -6.78 12.19
C GLY A 60 7.47 -8.26 12.04
N ASN A 61 6.47 -9.16 11.96
CA ASN A 61 6.67 -10.57 11.69
C ASN A 61 5.63 -11.10 10.67
N PRO A 62 5.73 -10.73 9.39
CA PRO A 62 4.75 -11.12 8.38
C PRO A 62 4.52 -12.63 8.27
N PRO A 63 5.56 -13.50 8.30
CA PRO A 63 5.34 -14.95 8.26
C PRO A 63 4.49 -15.47 9.42
N ALA A 64 4.70 -14.95 10.64
CA ALA A 64 3.85 -15.30 11.78
C ALA A 64 2.44 -14.79 11.56
N TYR A 65 2.25 -13.50 11.24
CA TYR A 65 0.92 -12.93 10.99
C TYR A 65 0.12 -13.71 9.94
N GLU A 66 0.77 -14.08 8.83
CA GLU A 66 0.18 -14.89 7.75
C GLU A 66 -0.30 -16.26 8.26
N ARG A 67 0.44 -16.90 9.18
CA ARG A 67 -0.01 -18.16 9.77
C ARG A 67 -1.14 -17.95 10.77
N LEU A 68 -1.01 -16.96 11.65
CA LEU A 68 -1.94 -16.68 12.74
C LEU A 68 -3.33 -16.29 12.23
N LYS A 69 -3.41 -15.47 11.17
CA LYS A 69 -4.70 -15.05 10.59
C LYS A 69 -5.51 -16.20 9.96
N ASN A 70 -4.85 -17.34 9.69
CA ASN A 70 -5.44 -18.55 9.13
C ASN A 70 -5.82 -19.60 10.19
N ASP A 71 -5.35 -19.43 11.43
CA ASP A 71 -5.77 -20.25 12.56
C ASP A 71 -7.10 -19.73 13.14
N PRO A 72 -8.16 -20.56 13.29
CA PRO A 72 -9.48 -20.06 13.71
C PRO A 72 -9.53 -19.32 15.06
N LEU A 73 -8.75 -19.78 16.05
CA LEU A 73 -8.73 -19.15 17.38
C LEU A 73 -7.96 -17.82 17.32
N LEU A 74 -6.85 -17.80 16.61
CA LEU A 74 -5.97 -16.63 16.57
C LEU A 74 -6.49 -15.59 15.58
N ARG A 75 -7.22 -16.02 14.55
CA ARG A 75 -8.03 -15.16 13.69
C ARG A 75 -9.09 -14.40 14.50
N GLU A 76 -9.79 -15.09 15.41
CA GLU A 76 -10.75 -14.45 16.34
C GLU A 76 -10.04 -13.40 17.19
N PHE A 77 -8.89 -13.73 17.78
CA PHE A 77 -8.08 -12.80 18.55
C PHE A 77 -7.72 -11.53 17.75
N ILE A 78 -7.10 -11.68 16.58
CA ILE A 78 -6.66 -10.56 15.71
C ILE A 78 -7.84 -9.66 15.36
N MET A 79 -8.97 -10.26 14.99
CA MET A 79 -10.18 -9.51 14.66
C MET A 79 -10.69 -8.70 15.86
N ARG A 80 -10.72 -9.30 17.05
CA ARG A 80 -11.21 -8.64 18.27
C ARG A 80 -10.30 -7.51 18.75
N VAL A 81 -8.97 -7.64 18.65
CA VAL A 81 -8.06 -6.52 18.99
C VAL A 81 -8.16 -5.37 18.00
N TYR A 82 -8.37 -5.65 16.71
CA TYR A 82 -8.65 -4.59 15.73
C TYR A 82 -10.00 -3.91 15.99
N GLU A 83 -11.07 -4.66 16.25
CA GLU A 83 -12.38 -4.11 16.62
C GLU A 83 -12.29 -3.26 17.90
N HIS A 84 -11.47 -3.66 18.87
CA HIS A 84 -11.19 -2.86 20.06
C HIS A 84 -10.55 -1.52 19.70
N GLY A 85 -9.50 -1.51 18.87
CA GLY A 85 -8.87 -0.29 18.39
C GLY A 85 -9.81 0.62 17.60
N VAL A 86 -10.65 0.05 16.73
CA VAL A 86 -11.69 0.81 16.01
C VAL A 86 -12.68 1.45 16.99
N ALA A 87 -13.10 0.73 18.03
CA ALA A 87 -13.99 1.23 19.07
C ALA A 87 -13.33 2.30 19.96
N CYS A 88 -12.01 2.25 20.13
CA CYS A 88 -11.23 3.29 20.81
C CYS A 88 -10.96 4.53 19.95
N GLY A 89 -11.33 4.50 18.66
CA GLY A 89 -11.17 5.64 17.76
C GLY A 89 -9.93 5.58 16.87
N HIS A 90 -9.14 4.51 16.93
CA HIS A 90 -7.91 4.39 16.16
C HIS A 90 -8.19 4.30 14.64
N ALA A 91 -7.50 5.11 13.86
CA ALA A 91 -7.72 5.22 12.42
C ALA A 91 -7.06 4.04 11.65
N GLY A 92 -5.83 3.68 12.01
CA GLY A 92 -5.11 2.56 11.39
C GLY A 92 -5.79 1.21 11.59
N CYS A 93 -6.43 0.99 12.75
CA CYS A 93 -7.20 -0.24 12.99
C CYS A 93 -8.42 -0.35 12.06
N CYS A 94 -8.98 0.76 11.58
CA CYS A 94 -10.07 0.72 10.59
C CYS A 94 -9.55 0.14 9.27
N CYS A 95 -8.39 0.61 8.81
CA CYS A 95 -7.74 0.10 7.60
C CYS A 95 -7.40 -1.38 7.73
N ASN A 96 -6.77 -1.76 8.84
CA ASN A 96 -6.29 -3.12 9.03
C ASN A 96 -7.42 -4.12 9.22
N LEU A 97 -8.50 -3.75 9.94
CA LEU A 97 -9.70 -4.58 10.03
C LEU A 97 -10.36 -4.74 8.66
N ALA A 98 -10.46 -3.67 7.87
CA ALA A 98 -11.00 -3.74 6.51
C ALA A 98 -10.17 -4.68 5.62
N ASN A 99 -8.84 -4.56 5.67
CA ASN A 99 -7.93 -5.48 4.97
C ASN A 99 -8.16 -6.93 5.42
N PHE A 100 -8.35 -7.17 6.72
CA PHE A 100 -8.59 -8.50 7.28
C PHE A 100 -9.89 -9.15 6.78
N TYR A 101 -10.92 -8.35 6.53
CA TYR A 101 -12.15 -8.79 5.85
C TYR A 101 -11.92 -9.10 4.37
N LEU A 102 -10.97 -8.45 3.69
CA LEU A 102 -10.71 -8.64 2.26
C LEU A 102 -9.66 -9.72 1.94
N ASP A 103 -8.94 -10.21 2.94
CA ASP A 103 -7.74 -11.03 2.78
C ASP A 103 -7.96 -12.52 3.11
N ALA A 104 -9.13 -12.91 3.64
CA ALA A 104 -9.34 -14.31 3.98
C ALA A 104 -9.49 -15.23 2.74
N PRO A 105 -8.98 -16.47 2.80
CA PRO A 105 -8.86 -17.37 1.64
C PRO A 105 -10.18 -17.78 0.97
N ASN A 106 -11.33 -17.46 1.57
CA ASN A 106 -12.67 -17.65 0.99
C ASN A 106 -13.53 -16.38 1.03
N VAL A 107 -12.92 -15.20 1.20
CA VAL A 107 -13.63 -13.99 1.55
C VAL A 107 -13.44 -12.91 0.49
N GLY A 108 -14.58 -12.60 -0.10
CA GLY A 108 -14.85 -11.54 -1.06
C GLY A 108 -16.35 -11.52 -1.31
N SER A 109 -17.13 -11.84 -0.27
CA SER A 109 -18.58 -11.82 -0.39
C SER A 109 -19.04 -10.37 -0.51
N PRO A 110 -20.22 -10.11 -1.07
CA PRO A 110 -20.81 -8.78 -1.06
C PRO A 110 -20.89 -8.16 0.34
N GLU A 111 -21.05 -8.98 1.38
CA GLU A 111 -21.15 -8.54 2.78
C GLU A 111 -19.79 -8.05 3.30
N ASP A 112 -18.73 -8.82 3.09
CA ASP A 112 -17.37 -8.44 3.53
C ASP A 112 -16.87 -7.20 2.80
N TYR A 113 -17.21 -7.06 1.52
CA TYR A 113 -16.91 -5.85 0.77
C TYR A 113 -17.64 -4.63 1.33
N ALA A 114 -18.91 -4.75 1.69
CA ALA A 114 -19.66 -3.66 2.30
C ALA A 114 -19.05 -3.26 3.65
N ILE A 115 -18.66 -4.25 4.46
CA ILE A 115 -17.98 -4.04 5.75
C ILE A 115 -16.64 -3.31 5.55
N ALA A 116 -15.82 -3.76 4.59
CA ALA A 116 -14.53 -3.13 4.31
C ALA A 116 -14.69 -1.69 3.80
N ILE A 117 -15.70 -1.41 2.97
CA ILE A 117 -16.01 -0.04 2.52
C ILE A 117 -16.40 0.84 3.71
N ASP A 118 -17.31 0.38 4.59
CA ASP A 118 -17.71 1.12 5.79
C ASP A 118 -16.49 1.45 6.68
N LEU A 119 -15.61 0.46 6.88
CA LEU A 119 -14.40 0.61 7.69
C LEU A 119 -13.39 1.55 7.05
N TYR A 120 -13.16 1.49 5.73
CA TYR A 120 -12.28 2.45 5.06
C TYR A 120 -12.86 3.87 5.05
N GLU A 121 -14.18 4.02 4.91
CA GLU A 121 -14.84 5.32 5.03
C GLU A 121 -14.66 5.91 6.44
N LEU A 122 -14.80 5.07 7.47
CA LEU A 122 -14.52 5.45 8.86
C LEU A 122 -13.04 5.82 9.08
N GLY A 123 -12.10 5.02 8.59
CA GLY A 123 -10.66 5.28 8.69
C GLY A 123 -10.27 6.58 8.00
N LYS A 124 -10.76 6.80 6.77
CA LYS A 124 -10.60 8.06 6.03
C LYS A 124 -11.16 9.25 6.80
N ALA A 125 -12.37 9.12 7.36
CA ALA A 125 -12.99 10.18 8.18
C ALA A 125 -12.17 10.50 9.45
N ARG A 126 -11.41 9.53 9.96
CA ARG A 126 -10.46 9.70 11.07
C ARG A 126 -9.05 10.14 10.62
N GLY A 127 -8.85 10.40 9.33
CA GLY A 127 -7.60 10.93 8.79
C GLY A 127 -6.60 9.87 8.32
N ASP A 128 -6.96 8.60 8.25
CA ASP A 128 -6.06 7.56 7.76
C ASP A 128 -5.92 7.61 6.22
N ALA A 129 -4.70 7.85 5.76
CA ALA A 129 -4.37 7.97 4.34
C ALA A 129 -4.53 6.63 3.61
N GLN A 130 -4.16 5.52 4.25
CA GLN A 130 -4.21 4.20 3.61
C GLN A 130 -5.66 3.73 3.41
N SER A 131 -6.54 3.99 4.38
CA SER A 131 -7.98 3.75 4.25
C SER A 131 -8.54 4.50 3.05
N ALA A 132 -8.15 5.77 2.86
CA ALA A 132 -8.59 6.53 1.69
C ALA A 132 -8.07 5.91 0.39
N ILE A 133 -6.80 5.50 0.33
CA ILE A 133 -6.23 4.86 -0.87
C ILE A 133 -6.94 3.54 -1.17
N ASN A 134 -7.15 2.69 -0.17
CA ASN A 134 -7.81 1.40 -0.35
C ASN A 134 -9.29 1.59 -0.74
N LEU A 135 -10.00 2.55 -0.15
CA LEU A 135 -11.34 2.93 -0.60
C LEU A 135 -11.36 3.40 -2.05
N GLY A 136 -10.37 4.20 -2.46
CA GLY A 136 -10.20 4.60 -3.85
C GLY A 136 -10.02 3.41 -4.79
N TYR A 137 -9.27 2.38 -4.35
CA TYR A 137 -9.11 1.13 -5.08
C TYR A 137 -10.44 0.37 -5.22
N MET A 138 -11.27 0.34 -4.17
CA MET A 138 -12.61 -0.26 -4.23
C MET A 138 -13.47 0.41 -5.32
N TYR A 139 -13.50 1.76 -5.36
CA TYR A 139 -14.22 2.51 -6.38
C TYR A 139 -13.61 2.37 -7.78
N TYR A 140 -12.29 2.32 -7.91
CA TYR A 140 -11.63 2.20 -9.20
C TYR A 140 -11.94 0.89 -9.92
N TYR A 141 -11.88 -0.24 -9.17
CA TYR A 141 -12.10 -1.56 -9.74
C TYR A 141 -13.57 -2.01 -9.67
N GLY A 142 -14.38 -1.36 -8.84
CA GLY A 142 -15.76 -1.77 -8.57
C GLY A 142 -15.82 -3.02 -7.69
N ARG A 143 -14.98 -3.09 -6.64
CA ARG A 143 -15.00 -4.19 -5.67
C ARG A 143 -15.99 -3.82 -4.57
N GLY A 144 -17.08 -4.58 -4.44
CA GLY A 144 -18.14 -4.24 -3.48
C GLY A 144 -19.05 -3.08 -3.85
N THR A 145 -18.76 -2.41 -4.98
CA THR A 145 -19.45 -1.21 -5.44
C THR A 145 -19.40 -1.17 -6.97
N ASN A 146 -20.19 -0.30 -7.60
CA ASN A 146 -19.97 0.03 -9.00
C ASN A 146 -18.67 0.81 -9.18
N ARG A 147 -18.05 0.68 -10.36
CA ARG A 147 -16.88 1.47 -10.73
C ARG A 147 -17.25 2.96 -10.74
N ASP A 148 -16.46 3.75 -10.02
CA ASP A 148 -16.63 5.19 -9.92
C ASP A 148 -15.26 5.87 -9.85
N TYR A 149 -14.75 6.28 -11.01
CA TYR A 149 -13.43 6.92 -11.08
C TYR A 149 -13.41 8.32 -10.45
N ALA A 150 -14.56 9.00 -10.32
CA ALA A 150 -14.62 10.30 -9.66
C ALA A 150 -14.46 10.14 -8.14
N ARG A 151 -15.16 9.17 -7.54
CA ARG A 151 -14.95 8.84 -6.11
C ARG A 151 -13.55 8.26 -5.86
N ALA A 152 -13.01 7.48 -6.79
CA ALA A 152 -11.61 7.02 -6.70
C ALA A 152 -10.64 8.21 -6.68
N TYR A 153 -10.84 9.20 -7.55
CA TYR A 153 -10.05 10.43 -7.57
C TYR A 153 -10.12 11.17 -6.23
N GLU A 154 -11.31 11.39 -5.68
CA GLU A 154 -11.47 12.08 -4.38
C GLU A 154 -10.72 11.34 -3.25
N CYS A 155 -10.78 10.02 -3.27
CA CYS A 155 -10.12 9.19 -2.26
C CYS A 155 -8.59 9.21 -2.42
N TYR A 156 -8.06 9.08 -3.64
CA TYR A 156 -6.62 9.20 -3.89
C TYR A 156 -6.09 10.61 -3.64
N ALA A 157 -6.87 11.65 -3.95
CA ALA A 157 -6.52 13.04 -3.64
C ALA A 157 -6.45 13.27 -2.14
N PHE A 158 -7.41 12.74 -1.38
CA PHE A 158 -7.35 12.78 0.07
C PHE A 158 -6.11 12.05 0.60
N GLY A 159 -5.87 10.81 0.15
CA GLY A 159 -4.71 10.02 0.57
C GLY A 159 -3.37 10.70 0.25
N ALA A 160 -3.23 11.28 -0.95
CA ALA A 160 -2.03 12.00 -1.36
C ALA A 160 -1.75 13.23 -0.48
N LEU A 161 -2.78 13.97 -0.10
CA LEU A 161 -2.64 15.18 0.73
C LEU A 161 -2.37 14.84 2.20
N MET A 162 -2.91 13.73 2.70
CA MET A 162 -2.63 13.26 4.05
C MET A 162 -1.18 12.76 4.13
N ALA A 163 -0.37 13.46 4.92
CA ALA A 163 1.05 13.18 5.14
C ALA A 163 1.92 13.10 3.87
N ASN A 164 1.49 13.69 2.74
CA ASN A 164 2.17 13.58 1.44
C ASN A 164 2.37 12.13 0.97
N ASN A 165 1.35 11.27 1.11
CA ASN A 165 1.49 9.85 0.79
C ASN A 165 1.85 9.62 -0.70
N PRO A 166 2.99 8.97 -1.00
CA PRO A 166 3.47 8.77 -2.37
C PRO A 166 2.59 7.83 -3.20
N GLU A 167 1.92 6.85 -2.57
CA GLU A 167 1.00 5.97 -3.30
C GLU A 167 -0.21 6.76 -3.81
N GLY A 168 -0.77 7.65 -2.97
CA GLY A 168 -1.86 8.55 -3.38
C GLY A 168 -1.49 9.38 -4.62
N TYR A 169 -0.31 10.02 -4.60
CA TYR A 169 0.19 10.77 -5.75
C TYR A 169 0.37 9.90 -7.00
N TRP A 170 0.96 8.71 -6.86
CA TRP A 170 1.13 7.80 -8.01
C TRP A 170 -0.23 7.39 -8.61
N LYS A 171 -1.22 7.06 -7.79
CA LYS A 171 -2.58 6.75 -8.25
C LYS A 171 -3.25 7.92 -8.96
N LEU A 172 -3.05 9.15 -8.50
CA LEU A 172 -3.51 10.35 -9.22
C LEU A 172 -2.81 10.50 -10.56
N GLY A 173 -1.50 10.24 -10.63
CA GLY A 173 -0.74 10.20 -11.88
C GLY A 173 -1.39 9.27 -12.90
N ASP A 174 -1.74 8.05 -12.48
CA ASP A 174 -2.43 7.06 -13.34
C ASP A 174 -3.80 7.55 -13.83
N LEU A 175 -4.58 8.23 -12.97
CA LEU A 175 -5.86 8.80 -13.37
C LEU A 175 -5.68 9.90 -14.43
N TYR A 176 -4.72 10.81 -14.25
CA TYR A 176 -4.44 11.87 -15.23
C TYR A 176 -3.82 11.35 -16.52
N ALA A 177 -2.96 10.33 -16.46
CA ALA A 177 -2.36 9.71 -17.64
C ALA A 177 -3.41 8.97 -18.48
N SER A 178 -4.35 8.28 -17.83
CA SER A 178 -5.41 7.50 -18.50
C SER A 178 -6.67 8.30 -18.83
N GLY A 179 -6.91 9.44 -18.17
CA GLY A 179 -8.15 10.21 -18.29
C GLY A 179 -9.36 9.54 -17.62
N ARG A 180 -9.13 8.63 -16.65
CA ARG A 180 -10.21 7.95 -15.91
C ARG A 180 -10.70 8.85 -14.79
N GLY A 181 -11.96 9.27 -14.84
CA GLY A 181 -12.57 10.13 -13.81
C GLY A 181 -12.10 11.59 -13.83
N VAL A 182 -11.08 11.91 -14.63
CA VAL A 182 -10.52 13.25 -14.82
C VAL A 182 -10.20 13.50 -16.29
N ARG A 183 -10.07 14.77 -16.69
CA ARG A 183 -9.56 15.11 -18.02
C ARG A 183 -8.10 14.65 -18.11
N LYS A 184 -7.78 13.85 -19.14
CA LYS A 184 -6.40 13.42 -19.42
C LYS A 184 -5.47 14.64 -19.50
N SER A 185 -4.35 14.57 -18.78
CA SER A 185 -3.32 15.61 -18.75
C SER A 185 -1.97 14.98 -18.45
N GLU A 186 -1.11 14.90 -19.46
CA GLU A 186 0.24 14.33 -19.32
C GLU A 186 1.10 15.16 -18.38
N PHE A 187 1.03 16.49 -18.48
CA PHE A 187 1.78 17.36 -17.59
C PHE A 187 1.32 17.24 -16.13
N THR A 188 0.03 17.11 -15.89
CA THR A 188 -0.47 16.89 -14.52
C THR A 188 -0.06 15.51 -14.01
N ALA A 189 -0.14 14.47 -14.85
CA ALA A 189 0.34 13.13 -14.48
C ALA A 189 1.82 13.14 -14.12
N TRP A 190 2.66 13.78 -14.95
CA TRP A 190 4.07 14.03 -14.66
C TRP A 190 4.27 14.71 -13.30
N CYS A 191 3.56 15.81 -13.01
CA CYS A 191 3.65 16.48 -11.72
C CYS A 191 3.26 15.55 -10.56
N MET A 192 2.24 14.70 -10.72
CA MET A 192 1.85 13.74 -9.70
C MET A 192 2.93 12.68 -9.49
N TYR A 193 3.53 12.13 -10.55
CA TYR A 193 4.63 11.17 -10.43
C TYR A 193 5.89 11.79 -9.82
N VAL A 194 6.19 13.07 -10.10
CA VAL A 194 7.28 13.80 -9.43
C VAL A 194 7.01 13.93 -7.92
N ASN A 195 5.78 14.24 -7.51
CA ASN A 195 5.43 14.27 -6.08
C ASN A 195 5.51 12.88 -5.46
N ALA A 196 5.04 11.84 -6.16
CA ALA A 196 5.16 10.47 -5.72
C ALA A 196 6.63 10.09 -5.50
N TYR A 197 7.51 10.37 -6.46
CA TYR A 197 8.94 10.07 -6.36
C TYR A 197 9.61 10.85 -5.23
N LYS A 198 9.33 12.15 -5.09
CA LYS A 198 9.89 13.01 -4.04
C LYS A 198 9.58 12.51 -2.63
N HIS A 199 8.38 11.96 -2.44
CA HIS A 199 7.90 11.48 -1.15
C HIS A 199 8.01 9.96 -1.00
N ALA A 200 8.45 9.26 -2.04
CA ALA A 200 8.70 7.84 -1.98
C ALA A 200 10.01 7.59 -1.22
N GLY A 201 9.99 6.63 -0.29
CA GLY A 201 11.18 6.11 0.36
C GLY A 201 11.81 5.03 -0.51
N GLU A 202 11.34 3.80 -0.32
CA GLU A 202 11.90 2.61 -0.96
C GLU A 202 10.98 2.06 -2.08
N PRO A 203 11.49 1.18 -2.95
CA PRO A 203 10.65 0.36 -3.83
C PRO A 203 9.52 -0.34 -3.04
N PRO A 204 8.33 -0.52 -3.62
CA PRO A 204 8.00 -0.37 -5.05
C PRO A 204 7.63 1.04 -5.49
N LEU A 205 7.34 1.96 -4.57
CA LEU A 205 6.78 3.27 -4.93
C LEU A 205 7.81 4.14 -5.65
N THR A 206 9.06 4.16 -5.18
CA THR A 206 10.15 4.89 -5.84
C THR A 206 10.40 4.35 -7.25
N ALA A 207 10.46 3.02 -7.41
CA ALA A 207 10.65 2.37 -8.71
C ALA A 207 9.50 2.64 -9.70
N ARG A 208 8.24 2.61 -9.22
CA ARG A 208 7.05 2.95 -10.02
C ARG A 208 7.07 4.40 -10.47
N ALA A 209 7.35 5.32 -9.56
CA ALA A 209 7.38 6.75 -9.89
C ALA A 209 8.54 7.08 -10.83
N ALA A 210 9.73 6.52 -10.59
CA ALA A 210 10.90 6.67 -11.46
C ALA A 210 10.61 6.17 -12.88
N HIS A 211 9.99 5.00 -13.02
CA HIS A 211 9.61 4.45 -14.32
C HIS A 211 8.71 5.40 -15.11
N HIS A 212 7.59 5.85 -14.52
CA HIS A 212 6.67 6.76 -15.22
C HIS A 212 7.29 8.13 -15.50
N MET A 213 8.16 8.61 -14.62
CA MET A 213 8.93 9.82 -14.89
C MET A 213 9.88 9.61 -16.08
N ALA A 214 10.56 8.48 -16.16
CA ALA A 214 11.44 8.15 -17.27
C ALA A 214 10.67 8.11 -18.61
N ASP A 215 9.46 7.54 -18.63
CA ASP A 215 8.60 7.55 -19.81
C ASP A 215 8.35 8.98 -20.32
N TYR A 216 7.98 9.90 -19.44
CA TYR A 216 7.73 11.29 -19.83
C TYR A 216 9.00 12.04 -20.23
N LEU A 217 10.13 11.81 -19.56
CA LEU A 217 11.40 12.44 -19.93
C LEU A 217 11.94 11.91 -21.26
N LEU A 218 11.69 10.65 -21.59
CA LEU A 218 12.14 10.08 -22.85
C LEU A 218 11.43 10.72 -24.06
N HIS A 219 10.14 11.05 -23.90
CA HIS A 219 9.29 11.55 -25.00
C HIS A 219 9.07 13.07 -24.96
N GLY A 220 9.25 13.70 -23.80
CA GLY A 220 8.81 15.07 -23.54
C GLY A 220 7.28 15.19 -23.44
N ILE A 221 6.83 16.40 -23.10
CA ILE A 221 5.43 16.82 -23.11
C ILE A 221 5.37 18.15 -23.84
N GLU A 222 4.65 18.20 -24.96
CA GLU A 222 4.64 19.34 -25.88
C GLU A 222 4.39 20.68 -25.15
N GLY A 223 5.35 21.60 -25.29
CA GLY A 223 5.29 22.94 -24.71
C GLY A 223 5.36 23.01 -23.18
N ARG A 224 5.69 21.90 -22.50
CA ARG A 224 5.68 21.80 -21.04
C ARG A 224 6.89 21.07 -20.44
N LEU A 225 7.45 20.09 -21.15
CA LEU A 225 8.61 19.31 -20.74
C LEU A 225 9.42 18.94 -21.99
N GLU A 226 10.65 19.42 -22.09
CA GLU A 226 11.55 18.98 -23.17
C GLU A 226 12.00 17.54 -22.93
N PRO A 227 12.16 16.72 -23.99
CA PRO A 227 12.78 15.41 -23.85
C PRO A 227 14.18 15.51 -23.23
N ASN A 228 14.47 14.63 -22.28
CA ASN A 228 15.76 14.49 -21.63
C ASN A 228 16.10 12.99 -21.52
N PRO A 229 16.69 12.42 -22.58
CA PRO A 229 16.95 10.98 -22.64
C PRO A 229 18.02 10.52 -21.65
N GLU A 230 18.96 11.39 -21.23
CA GLU A 230 19.93 11.08 -20.17
C GLU A 230 19.25 10.90 -18.81
N ALA A 231 18.36 11.83 -18.42
CA ALA A 231 17.60 11.73 -17.19
C ALA A 231 16.64 10.53 -17.21
N ALA A 232 15.99 10.28 -18.36
CA ALA A 232 15.17 9.10 -18.54
C ALA A 232 15.97 7.80 -18.34
N LEU A 233 17.17 7.70 -18.93
CA LEU A 233 18.04 6.53 -18.76
C LEU A 233 18.41 6.31 -17.29
N SER A 234 18.74 7.38 -16.56
CA SER A 234 19.03 7.28 -15.12
C SER A 234 17.85 6.74 -14.33
N LEU A 235 16.64 7.25 -14.58
CA LEU A 235 15.44 6.84 -13.85
C LEU A 235 14.97 5.43 -14.21
N TYR A 236 15.08 4.99 -15.47
CA TYR A 236 14.84 3.59 -15.80
C TYR A 236 15.89 2.66 -15.17
N THR A 237 17.12 3.13 -14.94
CA THR A 237 18.16 2.37 -14.21
C THR A 237 17.78 2.19 -12.76
N GLU A 238 17.32 3.25 -12.11
CA GLU A 238 16.81 3.19 -10.75
C GLU A 238 15.57 2.30 -10.63
N ALA A 239 14.62 2.42 -11.56
CA ALA A 239 13.42 1.57 -11.59
C ALA A 239 13.78 0.09 -11.76
N GLU A 240 14.69 -0.25 -12.68
CA GLU A 240 15.20 -1.61 -12.87
C GLU A 240 15.79 -2.18 -11.58
N LEU A 241 16.70 -1.44 -10.93
CA LEU A 241 17.30 -1.87 -9.67
C LEU A 241 16.25 -2.09 -8.58
N GLY A 242 15.30 -1.16 -8.45
CA GLY A 242 14.23 -1.28 -7.47
C GLY A 242 13.32 -2.51 -7.71
N TYR A 243 12.99 -2.82 -8.97
CA TYR A 243 12.22 -4.02 -9.28
C TYR A 243 13.02 -5.31 -9.09
N TYR A 244 14.33 -5.30 -9.36
CA TYR A 244 15.19 -6.45 -9.05
C TYR A 244 15.21 -6.76 -7.55
N THR A 245 15.44 -5.76 -6.70
CA THR A 245 15.46 -5.96 -5.24
C THR A 245 14.17 -6.61 -4.75
N LEU A 246 13.01 -6.12 -5.22
CA LEU A 246 11.71 -6.71 -4.86
C LEU A 246 11.57 -8.17 -5.29
N ILE A 247 12.09 -8.52 -6.48
CA ILE A 247 12.03 -9.90 -7.00
C ILE A 247 12.98 -10.81 -6.22
N ASP A 248 14.17 -10.34 -5.86
CA ASP A 248 15.13 -11.07 -5.03
C ASP A 248 14.56 -11.33 -3.62
N ASP A 249 13.75 -10.40 -3.10
CA ASP A 249 12.97 -10.57 -1.85
C ASP A 249 11.74 -11.48 -2.01
N GLY A 250 11.54 -12.07 -3.19
CA GLY A 250 10.49 -13.06 -3.48
C GLY A 250 9.20 -12.50 -4.09
N LEU A 251 9.10 -11.18 -4.32
CA LEU A 251 7.92 -10.52 -4.92
C LEU A 251 7.96 -10.62 -6.46
N THR A 252 7.96 -11.86 -6.95
CA THR A 252 8.10 -12.20 -8.39
C THR A 252 7.06 -11.58 -9.32
N TYR A 253 5.93 -11.09 -8.79
CA TYR A 253 4.89 -10.43 -9.59
C TYR A 253 5.35 -9.11 -10.24
N TYR A 254 6.48 -8.53 -9.81
CA TYR A 254 7.10 -7.35 -10.43
C TYR A 254 7.88 -7.66 -11.72
N GLY A 255 7.97 -8.91 -12.15
CA GLY A 255 8.73 -9.31 -13.35
C GLY A 255 8.36 -8.53 -14.61
N ARG A 256 7.08 -8.22 -14.81
CA ARG A 256 6.65 -7.41 -15.97
C ARG A 256 7.19 -5.98 -15.89
N GLN A 257 7.12 -5.35 -14.74
CA GLN A 257 7.58 -3.98 -14.55
C GLN A 257 9.10 -3.88 -14.70
N LEU A 258 9.83 -4.91 -14.25
CA LEU A 258 11.25 -5.07 -14.51
C LEU A 258 11.55 -5.12 -16.02
N GLU A 259 10.85 -5.98 -16.77
CA GLU A 259 11.01 -6.08 -18.23
C GLU A 259 10.77 -4.73 -18.92
N GLN A 260 9.69 -4.03 -18.54
CA GLN A 260 9.37 -2.71 -19.08
C GLN A 260 10.46 -1.68 -18.76
N ALA A 261 11.05 -1.71 -17.56
CA ALA A 261 12.16 -0.82 -17.20
C ALA A 261 13.41 -1.10 -18.05
N ILE A 262 13.74 -2.38 -18.27
CA ILE A 262 14.86 -2.80 -19.14
C ILE A 262 14.64 -2.33 -20.59
N GLU A 263 13.42 -2.47 -21.10
CA GLU A 263 13.06 -1.97 -22.44
C GLU A 263 13.18 -0.45 -22.52
N GLY A 264 12.69 0.27 -21.51
CA GLY A 264 12.82 1.71 -21.37
C GLY A 264 14.29 2.18 -21.40
N GLN A 265 15.19 1.48 -20.68
CA GLN A 265 16.62 1.79 -20.74
C GLN A 265 17.20 1.63 -22.15
N ARG A 266 16.80 0.58 -22.88
CA ARG A 266 17.29 0.35 -24.25
C ARG A 266 16.86 1.51 -25.15
N ALA A 267 15.59 1.93 -25.04
CA ALA A 267 15.07 3.06 -25.79
C ALA A 267 15.79 4.36 -25.42
N ALA A 268 15.99 4.64 -24.13
CA ALA A 268 16.70 5.81 -23.64
C ALA A 268 18.17 5.85 -24.09
N ARG A 269 18.89 4.71 -24.08
CA ARG A 269 20.27 4.64 -24.61
C ARG A 269 20.34 4.99 -26.09
N ILE A 270 19.38 4.52 -26.89
CA ILE A 270 19.29 4.88 -28.32
C ILE A 270 19.05 6.38 -28.47
N ALA A 271 18.14 6.95 -27.69
CA ALA A 271 17.82 8.37 -27.72
C ALA A 271 19.01 9.26 -27.30
N VAL A 272 19.75 8.90 -26.25
CA VAL A 272 21.00 9.59 -25.85
C VAL A 272 22.03 9.57 -26.98
N GLN A 273 22.23 8.42 -27.63
CA GLN A 273 23.16 8.32 -28.74
C GLN A 273 22.78 9.20 -29.92
N GLU A 274 21.47 9.33 -30.19
CA GLU A 274 20.95 10.17 -31.26
C GLU A 274 21.07 11.66 -30.92
N HIS A 275 20.72 12.05 -29.70
CA HIS A 275 20.91 13.41 -29.19
C HIS A 275 22.38 13.86 -29.32
N HIS A 276 23.33 13.04 -28.86
CA HIS A 276 24.75 13.30 -29.03
C HIS A 276 25.22 13.35 -30.50
N ARG A 277 24.53 12.68 -31.43
CA ARG A 277 24.84 12.80 -32.87
C ARG A 277 24.36 14.14 -33.41
N ARG A 278 23.16 14.60 -33.05
CA ARG A 278 22.59 15.90 -33.47
C ARG A 278 23.45 17.06 -32.99
N ILE A 279 23.87 17.04 -31.71
CA ILE A 279 24.80 18.04 -31.15
C ILE A 279 26.09 18.10 -31.99
N ARG A 280 26.68 16.94 -32.32
CA ARG A 280 27.90 16.88 -33.14
C ARG A 280 27.70 17.35 -34.58
N ALA A 281 26.49 17.23 -35.10
CA ALA A 281 26.10 17.71 -36.42
C ALA A 281 25.73 19.21 -36.43
N GLY A 282 25.54 19.83 -35.26
CA GLY A 282 25.16 21.25 -35.12
C GLY A 282 23.67 21.51 -35.38
N GLU A 283 22.81 20.54 -35.08
CA GLU A 283 21.36 20.57 -35.39
C GLU A 283 20.47 21.04 -34.22
N GLU A 284 21.06 21.52 -33.12
CA GLU A 284 20.39 22.03 -31.90
C GLU A 284 20.79 23.47 -31.61
#